data_AF-A0A9E2ZVF1-F1
#
_entry.id   AF-A0A9E2ZVF1-F1
#
_cell.length_a   1.000
_cell.length_b   1.000
_cell.length_c   1.000
_cell.angle_alpha   90.00
_cell.angle_beta   90.00
_cell.angle_gamma   90.00
#
_symmetry.space_group_name_H-M   'P 1'
#
loop_
_entity.id
_entity.type
_entity.pdbx_description
1 polymer ?
#
loop_
_entity_poly.entity_id
_entity_poly.type
_entity_poly.pdbx_seq_one_letter_code
_entity_poly.pdbx_strand_id
1 'polypeptide(L)'
;MKMPETRYARSGDPFGIPGAVFFELDGDGHIPTAAAARQILAQMIPFLQEAAAREAPEPDKVLATILFSDIVGSTARAAELGDTRWRQLLAEHHARVRRQLVRFRGVELDTAGDGFFARFDGPARGIRCAVAIREALRGLGLEVRLGLHTGECEALDGKVAGIAVSIGARVSALAAAGEVLVSQTVKDLVAGSGITFEDRGIQQLKGVPGEWRLYSVAAA
;
A
#
# COMPACT_ATOMS: atom_id res chain seq x y z
N MET A 1 8.27 -17.89 -65.76
CA MET A 1 9.41 -17.68 -64.86
C MET A 1 8.88 -17.78 -63.43
N LYS A 2 9.03 -18.96 -62.81
CA LYS A 2 8.55 -19.20 -61.44
C LYS A 2 9.46 -18.44 -60.48
N MET A 3 8.91 -17.48 -59.73
CA MET A 3 9.61 -16.87 -58.60
C MET A 3 9.87 -17.97 -57.56
N PRO A 4 11.07 -18.06 -56.98
CA PRO A 4 11.35 -19.04 -55.93
C PRO A 4 10.57 -18.67 -54.66
N GLU A 5 9.91 -19.67 -54.07
CA GLU A 5 9.30 -19.56 -52.74
C GLU A 5 10.36 -19.16 -51.73
N THR A 6 10.27 -17.94 -51.23
CA THR A 6 11.15 -17.46 -50.16
C THR A 6 10.53 -17.95 -48.86
N ARG A 7 11.03 -19.08 -48.34
CA ARG A 7 10.66 -19.58 -47.00
C ARG A 7 11.18 -18.61 -45.95
N TYR A 8 10.31 -17.73 -45.44
CA TYR A 8 10.61 -16.98 -44.23
C TYR A 8 10.28 -17.83 -42.99
N ALA A 9 11.27 -17.87 -42.10
CA ALA A 9 11.24 -18.27 -40.69
C ALA A 9 11.16 -19.78 -40.32
N ARG A 10 12.32 -20.29 -39.87
CA ARG A 10 12.40 -21.30 -38.80
C ARG A 10 11.81 -20.71 -37.51
N SER A 11 11.27 -21.55 -36.64
CA SER A 11 10.97 -21.20 -35.25
C SER A 11 12.24 -20.63 -34.58
N GLY A 12 12.27 -19.32 -34.34
CA GLY A 12 13.40 -18.61 -33.74
C GLY A 12 13.43 -17.16 -34.21
N ASP A 13 13.38 -16.24 -33.24
CA ASP A 13 13.36 -14.77 -33.37
C ASP A 13 14.14 -14.23 -34.59
N PRO A 14 13.45 -13.86 -35.69
CA PRO A 14 14.10 -13.40 -36.92
C PRO A 14 14.48 -11.91 -36.89
N PHE A 15 14.09 -11.14 -35.87
CA PHE A 15 14.26 -9.68 -35.83
C PHE A 15 14.97 -9.16 -34.57
N GLY A 16 15.34 -10.04 -33.64
CA GLY A 16 15.94 -9.66 -32.36
C GLY A 16 14.93 -8.95 -31.44
N ILE A 17 13.63 -9.18 -31.67
CA ILE A 17 12.55 -8.59 -30.88
C ILE A 17 11.98 -9.72 -30.02
N PRO A 18 12.25 -9.72 -28.70
CA PRO A 18 11.83 -10.81 -27.83
C PRO A 18 10.33 -11.07 -27.91
N GLY A 19 9.95 -12.34 -28.12
CA GLY A 19 8.56 -12.76 -28.22
C GLY A 19 7.81 -12.28 -29.47
N ALA A 20 8.50 -11.71 -30.47
CA ALA A 20 7.90 -11.42 -31.76
C ALA A 20 7.70 -12.71 -32.55
N VAL A 21 6.60 -12.77 -33.30
CA VAL A 21 6.29 -13.86 -34.21
C VAL A 21 6.05 -13.29 -35.60
N PHE A 22 6.48 -14.04 -36.62
CA PHE A 22 6.13 -13.72 -38.00
C PHE A 22 4.70 -14.17 -38.27
N PHE A 23 3.88 -13.27 -38.80
CA PHE A 23 2.50 -13.55 -39.17
C PHE A 23 2.28 -13.17 -40.63
N GLU A 24 1.98 -14.16 -41.47
CA GLU A 24 1.66 -13.97 -42.88
C GLU A 24 0.17 -13.64 -43.04
N LEU A 25 -0.13 -12.66 -43.90
CA LEU A 25 -1.49 -12.23 -44.19
C LEU A 25 -1.84 -12.68 -45.59
N ASP A 26 -3.00 -13.31 -45.74
CA ASP A 26 -3.54 -13.63 -47.06
C ASP A 26 -3.93 -12.33 -47.78
N GLY A 27 -3.33 -12.08 -48.96
CA GLY A 27 -3.65 -10.92 -49.77
C GLY A 27 -2.89 -10.84 -51.09
N ASP A 28 -3.53 -10.21 -52.08
CA ASP A 28 -3.04 -10.18 -53.47
C ASP A 28 -2.26 -8.88 -53.81
N GLY A 29 -1.88 -8.08 -52.79
CA GLY A 29 -1.31 -6.76 -53.00
C GLY A 29 -0.42 -6.26 -51.86
N HIS A 30 0.39 -5.24 -52.17
CA HIS A 30 1.38 -4.67 -51.25
C HIS A 30 0.81 -3.68 -50.22
N ILE A 31 -0.47 -3.33 -50.32
CA ILE A 31 -1.15 -2.38 -49.44
C ILE A 31 -2.20 -3.13 -48.62
N PRO A 32 -2.16 -3.09 -47.27
CA PRO A 32 -3.16 -3.74 -46.43
C PRO A 32 -4.56 -3.20 -46.73
N THR A 33 -5.49 -4.10 -47.04
CA THR A 33 -6.91 -3.76 -47.13
C THR A 33 -7.48 -3.49 -45.72
N ALA A 34 -8.68 -2.89 -45.62
CA ALA A 34 -9.35 -2.71 -44.33
C ALA A 34 -9.60 -4.05 -43.60
N ALA A 35 -9.75 -5.16 -44.34
CA ALA A 35 -9.85 -6.50 -43.77
C ALA A 35 -8.51 -6.99 -43.20
N ALA A 36 -7.41 -6.78 -43.94
CA ALA A 36 -6.05 -7.10 -43.48
C ALA A 36 -5.64 -6.24 -42.28
N ALA A 37 -6.06 -4.96 -42.22
CA ALA A 37 -5.79 -4.08 -41.08
C ALA A 37 -6.34 -4.63 -39.76
N ARG A 38 -7.52 -5.25 -39.76
CA ARG A 38 -8.08 -5.91 -38.56
C ARG A 38 -7.26 -7.12 -38.12
N GLN A 39 -6.78 -7.92 -39.07
CA GLN A 39 -5.93 -9.08 -38.78
C GLN A 39 -4.57 -8.65 -38.22
N ILE A 40 -3.98 -7.59 -38.77
CA ILE A 40 -2.76 -6.96 -38.25
C ILE A 40 -2.96 -6.52 -36.80
N LEU A 41 -4.02 -5.74 -36.52
CA LEU A 41 -4.30 -5.25 -35.17
C LEU A 41 -4.55 -6.39 -34.18
N ALA A 42 -5.22 -7.46 -34.60
CA ALA A 42 -5.48 -8.63 -33.76
C ALA A 42 -4.19 -9.37 -33.33
N GLN A 43 -3.11 -9.28 -34.11
CA GLN A 43 -1.81 -9.83 -33.75
C GLN A 43 -0.92 -8.82 -33.01
N MET A 44 -0.98 -7.54 -33.40
CA MET A 44 -0.15 -6.49 -32.80
C MET A 44 -0.59 -6.16 -31.37
N ILE A 45 -1.89 -6.09 -31.08
CA ILE A 45 -2.38 -5.66 -29.76
C ILE A 45 -1.89 -6.61 -28.65
N PRO A 46 -2.06 -7.94 -28.74
CA PRO A 46 -1.55 -8.87 -27.72
C PRO A 46 -0.03 -8.80 -27.58
N PHE A 47 0.69 -8.72 -28.71
CA PHE A 47 2.14 -8.60 -28.70
C PHE A 47 2.61 -7.33 -27.96
N LEU A 48 2.00 -6.18 -28.25
CA LEU A 48 2.31 -4.91 -27.58
C LEU A 48 1.95 -4.95 -26.09
N GLN A 49 0.84 -5.61 -25.73
CA GLN A 49 0.45 -5.80 -24.33
C GLN A 49 1.44 -6.68 -23.57
N GLU A 50 1.90 -7.77 -24.17
CA GLU A 50 2.92 -8.62 -23.57
C GLU A 50 4.28 -7.93 -23.49
N ALA A 51 4.69 -7.21 -24.52
CA ALA A 51 5.92 -6.43 -24.51
C ALA A 51 5.88 -5.37 -23.40
N ALA A 52 4.77 -4.64 -23.29
CA ALA A 52 4.55 -3.67 -22.21
C ALA A 52 4.51 -4.34 -20.82
N ALA A 53 4.00 -5.56 -20.69
CA ALA A 53 4.01 -6.29 -19.43
C ALA A 53 5.42 -6.77 -19.02
N ARG A 54 6.28 -7.10 -19.99
CA ARG A 54 7.70 -7.47 -19.74
C ARG A 54 8.56 -6.25 -19.37
N GLU A 55 8.21 -5.08 -19.90
CA GLU A 55 8.86 -3.80 -19.59
C GLU A 55 8.15 -3.01 -18.49
N ALA A 56 7.09 -3.56 -17.88
CA ALA A 56 6.41 -2.90 -16.77
C ALA A 56 7.47 -2.65 -15.69
N PRO A 57 7.71 -1.38 -15.29
CA PRO A 57 8.69 -1.09 -14.27
C PRO A 57 8.33 -1.88 -13.02
N GLU A 58 9.28 -2.63 -12.47
CA GLU A 58 9.08 -3.22 -11.15
C GLU A 58 8.68 -2.08 -10.20
N PRO A 59 7.60 -2.24 -9.41
CA PRO A 59 7.19 -1.18 -8.51
C PRO A 59 8.35 -0.85 -7.58
N ASP A 60 8.64 0.45 -7.41
CA ASP A 60 9.73 0.92 -6.57
C ASP A 60 9.54 0.35 -5.15
N LYS A 61 10.48 -0.51 -4.73
CA LYS A 61 10.50 -1.01 -3.35
C LYS A 61 11.13 0.04 -2.46
N VAL A 62 10.34 0.55 -1.53
CA VAL A 62 10.77 1.56 -0.57
C VAL A 62 10.59 1.06 0.85
N LEU A 63 11.57 1.34 1.70
CA LEU A 63 11.41 1.14 3.13
C LEU A 63 10.54 2.26 3.70
N ALA A 64 9.40 1.93 4.31
CA ALA A 64 8.50 2.91 4.88
C ALA A 64 8.00 2.49 6.26
N THR A 65 7.76 3.48 7.13
CA THR A 65 6.99 3.26 8.35
C THR A 65 5.53 3.54 8.05
N ILE A 66 4.67 2.57 8.34
CA ILE A 66 3.23 2.69 8.19
C ILE A 66 2.56 2.87 9.55
N LEU A 67 1.49 3.66 9.56
CA LEU A 67 0.64 3.88 10.71
C LEU A 67 -0.79 3.55 10.31
N PHE A 68 -1.45 2.77 11.15
CA PHE A 68 -2.90 2.60 11.14
C PHE A 68 -3.46 3.16 12.44
N SER A 69 -4.63 3.78 12.34
CA SER A 69 -5.43 4.14 13.52
C SER A 69 -6.89 3.82 13.28
N ASP A 70 -7.62 3.58 14.35
CA ASP A 70 -9.06 3.31 14.30
C ASP A 70 -9.72 3.71 15.63
N ILE A 71 -10.99 4.15 15.60
CA ILE A 71 -11.70 4.55 16.82
C ILE A 71 -12.22 3.29 17.54
N VAL A 72 -12.02 3.22 18.84
CA VAL A 72 -12.53 2.12 19.65
C VAL A 72 -14.04 2.25 19.80
N GLY A 73 -14.76 1.18 19.45
CA GLY A 73 -16.21 1.12 19.63
C GLY A 73 -16.99 2.10 18.75
N SER A 74 -16.45 2.49 17.59
CA SER A 74 -17.03 3.49 16.71
C SER A 74 -18.46 3.20 16.28
N THR A 75 -18.79 1.94 15.95
CA THR A 75 -20.16 1.53 15.61
C THR A 75 -21.14 1.76 16.75
N ALA A 76 -20.76 1.42 17.99
CA ALA A 76 -21.60 1.63 19.16
C ALA A 76 -21.80 3.13 19.42
N ARG A 77 -20.72 3.92 19.31
CA ARG A 77 -20.77 5.39 19.43
C ARG A 77 -21.65 6.04 18.36
N ALA A 78 -21.57 5.57 17.12
CA ALA A 78 -22.39 6.07 16.03
C ALA A 78 -23.89 5.83 16.32
N ALA A 79 -24.24 4.63 16.81
CA ALA A 79 -25.61 4.29 17.19
C ALA A 79 -26.13 5.13 18.36
N GLU A 80 -25.31 5.39 19.38
CA GLU A 80 -25.67 6.24 20.54
C GLU A 80 -25.88 7.71 20.16
N LEU A 81 -25.02 8.27 19.31
CA LEU A 81 -25.02 9.69 18.96
C LEU A 81 -26.02 10.04 17.85
N GLY A 82 -26.34 9.07 16.99
CA GLY A 82 -27.05 9.27 15.74
C GLY A 82 -26.18 9.90 14.64
N ASP A 83 -26.54 9.63 13.39
CA ASP A 83 -25.71 9.89 12.21
C ASP A 83 -25.20 11.33 12.07
N THR A 84 -26.04 12.32 12.40
CA THR A 84 -25.66 13.73 12.24
C THR A 84 -24.57 14.14 13.22
N ARG A 85 -24.70 13.78 14.50
CA ARG A 85 -23.69 14.09 15.52
C ARG A 85 -22.43 13.27 15.31
N TRP A 86 -22.58 12.00 14.92
CA TRP A 86 -21.45 11.14 14.56
C TRP A 86 -20.65 11.72 13.39
N ARG A 87 -21.30 12.19 12.32
CA ARG A 87 -20.63 12.85 11.20
C ARG A 87 -19.87 14.12 11.61
N GLN A 88 -20.41 14.93 12.52
CA GLN A 88 -19.72 16.12 13.05
C GLN A 88 -18.49 15.73 13.86
N LEU A 89 -18.62 14.74 14.74
CA LEU A 89 -17.51 14.23 15.54
C LEU A 89 -16.41 13.62 14.66
N LEU A 90 -16.78 12.86 13.62
CA LEU A 90 -15.83 12.33 12.65
C LEU A 90 -15.10 13.41 11.86
N ALA A 91 -15.79 14.48 11.47
CA ALA A 91 -15.13 15.60 10.80
C ALA A 91 -14.08 16.27 11.69
N GLU A 92 -14.37 16.44 12.99
CA GLU A 92 -13.39 16.99 13.93
C GLU A 92 -12.24 16.01 14.22
N HIS A 93 -12.56 14.72 14.35
CA HIS A 93 -11.57 13.65 14.43
C HIS A 93 -10.60 13.69 13.25
N HIS A 94 -11.12 13.68 12.01
CA HIS A 94 -10.31 13.74 10.78
C HIS A 94 -9.43 14.99 10.75
N ALA A 95 -9.97 16.15 11.10
CA ALA A 95 -9.22 17.40 11.13
C ALA A 95 -8.06 17.37 12.14
N ARG A 96 -8.27 16.79 13.33
CA ARG A 96 -7.22 16.65 14.35
C ARG A 96 -6.14 15.66 13.92
N VAL A 97 -6.51 14.52 13.34
CA VAL A 97 -5.55 13.53 12.81
C VAL A 97 -4.70 14.16 11.70
N ARG A 98 -5.33 14.75 10.68
CA ARG A 98 -4.62 15.39 9.55
C ARG A 98 -3.66 16.49 10.00
N ARG A 99 -4.02 17.27 11.02
CA ARG A 99 -3.11 18.27 11.62
C ARG A 99 -1.84 17.63 12.16
N GLN A 100 -1.96 16.49 12.85
CA GLN A 100 -0.77 15.78 13.36
C GLN A 100 0.02 15.13 12.23
N LEU A 101 -0.64 14.54 11.21
CA LEU A 101 0.05 14.02 10.03
C LEU A 101 0.91 15.10 9.37
N VAL A 102 0.34 16.27 9.09
CA VAL A 102 1.09 17.41 8.53
C VAL A 102 2.25 17.84 9.44
N ARG A 103 1.98 18.03 10.74
CA ARG A 103 3.00 18.45 11.73
C ARG A 103 4.21 17.52 11.74
N PHE A 104 3.96 16.22 11.67
CA PHE A 104 5.01 15.22 11.71
C PHE A 104 5.52 14.83 10.32
N ARG A 105 5.01 15.40 9.22
CA ARG A 105 5.36 15.00 7.84
C ARG A 105 4.96 13.57 7.48
N GLY A 106 3.83 13.12 8.01
CA GLY A 106 3.14 11.92 7.53
C GLY A 106 2.37 12.20 6.25
N VAL A 107 2.31 11.20 5.37
CA VAL A 107 1.50 11.22 4.16
C VAL A 107 0.29 10.33 4.38
N GLU A 108 -0.90 10.92 4.37
CA GLU A 108 -2.17 10.18 4.34
C GLU A 108 -2.26 9.40 3.03
N LEU A 109 -2.52 8.10 3.13
CA LEU A 109 -2.65 7.20 1.98
C LEU A 109 -4.10 6.83 1.75
N ASP A 110 -4.82 6.56 2.82
CA ASP A 110 -6.23 6.22 2.79
C ASP A 110 -6.92 6.59 4.10
N THR A 111 -8.24 6.81 4.03
CA THR A 111 -9.13 7.02 5.17
C THR A 111 -10.38 6.18 4.96
N ALA A 112 -10.61 5.20 5.83
CA ALA A 112 -11.75 4.31 5.77
C ALA A 112 -12.67 4.53 6.99
N GLY A 113 -13.70 5.35 6.80
CA GLY A 113 -14.63 5.72 7.88
C GLY A 113 -13.94 6.51 8.98
N ASP A 114 -13.74 5.88 10.13
CA ASP A 114 -13.03 6.39 11.30
C ASP A 114 -11.54 6.00 11.34
N GLY A 115 -11.09 5.11 10.46
CA GLY A 115 -9.71 4.67 10.39
C GLY A 115 -8.84 5.53 9.47
N PHE A 116 -7.56 5.66 9.81
CA PHE A 116 -6.53 6.28 8.96
C PHE A 116 -5.43 5.29 8.63
N PHE A 117 -4.93 5.40 7.40
CA PHE A 117 -3.71 4.76 6.95
C PHE A 117 -2.75 5.83 6.42
N ALA A 118 -1.57 5.90 7.02
CA ALA A 118 -0.55 6.87 6.66
C ALA A 118 0.85 6.24 6.62
N ARG A 119 1.76 6.88 5.88
CA ARG A 119 3.18 6.52 5.85
C ARG A 119 4.08 7.65 6.32
N PHE A 120 5.26 7.27 6.81
CA PHE A 120 6.34 8.13 7.25
C PHE A 120 7.66 7.64 6.68
N ASP A 121 8.59 8.58 6.49
CA ASP A 121 9.99 8.33 6.08
C ASP A 121 10.86 7.79 7.23
N GLY A 122 10.33 7.71 8.45
CA GLY A 122 11.05 7.16 9.60
C GLY A 122 10.17 6.81 10.80
N PRO A 123 10.56 5.79 11.59
CA PRO A 123 9.71 5.23 12.64
C PRO A 123 9.51 6.15 13.84
N ALA A 124 10.55 6.88 14.27
CA ALA A 124 10.44 7.78 15.42
C ALA A 124 9.42 8.91 15.17
N ARG A 125 9.35 9.39 13.93
CA ARG A 125 8.39 10.40 13.47
C ARG A 125 6.96 9.85 13.51
N GLY A 126 6.78 8.63 12.99
CA GLY A 126 5.50 7.93 13.05
C GLY A 126 5.01 7.74 14.48
N ILE A 127 5.87 7.29 15.40
CA ILE A 127 5.51 7.10 16.81
C ILE A 127 5.09 8.42 17.46
N ARG A 128 5.86 9.49 17.27
CA ARG A 128 5.52 10.81 17.84
C ARG A 128 4.20 11.34 17.29
N CYS A 129 3.94 11.09 16.00
CA CYS A 129 2.65 11.41 15.40
C CYS A 129 1.50 10.62 16.05
N ALA A 130 1.68 9.30 16.23
CA ALA A 130 0.69 8.43 16.85
C ALA A 130 0.33 8.88 18.28
N VAL A 131 1.34 9.19 19.08
CA VAL A 131 1.16 9.73 20.44
C VAL A 131 0.41 11.06 20.41
N ALA A 132 0.77 11.97 19.50
CA ALA A 132 0.08 13.26 19.38
C ALA A 132 -1.37 13.11 18.90
N ILE A 133 -1.66 12.15 18.01
CA ILE A 133 -3.02 11.81 17.58
C ILE A 133 -3.83 11.31 18.79
N ARG A 134 -3.29 10.35 19.55
CA ARG A 134 -3.94 9.83 20.76
C ARG A 134 -4.33 10.94 21.72
N GLU A 135 -3.41 11.84 22.07
CA GLU A 135 -3.72 12.94 22.99
C GLU A 135 -4.73 13.94 22.41
N ALA A 136 -4.61 14.27 21.12
CA ALA A 136 -5.53 15.20 20.46
C ALA A 136 -6.98 14.67 20.43
N LEU A 137 -7.14 13.35 20.29
CA LEU A 137 -8.44 12.69 20.22
C LEU A 137 -9.02 12.34 21.60
N ARG A 138 -8.17 12.10 22.61
CA ARG A 138 -8.63 12.04 24.01
C ARG A 138 -9.35 13.33 24.42
N GLY A 139 -8.90 14.48 23.93
CA GLY A 139 -9.59 15.76 24.12
C GLY A 139 -10.98 15.86 23.48
N LEU A 140 -11.39 14.88 22.65
CA LEU A 140 -12.75 14.72 22.10
C LEU A 140 -13.56 13.64 22.82
N GLY A 141 -13.01 13.01 23.86
CA GLY A 141 -13.62 11.83 24.49
C GLY A 141 -13.60 10.59 23.59
N LEU A 142 -12.69 10.54 22.62
CA LEU A 142 -12.47 9.40 21.73
C LEU A 142 -11.23 8.64 22.16
N GLU A 143 -11.36 7.32 22.26
CA GLU A 143 -10.23 6.41 22.36
C GLU A 143 -9.92 5.83 20.98
N VAL A 144 -8.65 5.75 20.67
CA VAL A 144 -8.15 5.20 19.41
C VAL A 144 -7.14 4.10 19.69
N ARG A 145 -7.13 3.10 18.83
CA ARG A 145 -6.06 2.11 18.73
C ARG A 145 -5.13 2.54 17.60
N LEU A 146 -3.82 2.52 17.85
CA LEU A 146 -2.82 2.85 16.83
C LEU A 146 -1.80 1.74 16.71
N GLY A 147 -1.45 1.39 15.47
CA GLY A 147 -0.44 0.39 15.15
C GLY A 147 0.61 0.92 14.19
N LEU A 148 1.88 0.62 14.46
CA LEU A 148 2.97 0.94 13.55
C LEU A 148 3.84 -0.26 13.21
N HIS A 149 4.27 -0.29 11.95
CA HIS A 149 5.27 -1.23 11.46
C HIS A 149 6.21 -0.52 10.48
N THR A 150 7.43 -1.03 10.32
CA THR A 150 8.36 -0.57 9.28
C THR A 150 8.82 -1.77 8.48
N GLY A 151 8.72 -1.69 7.16
CA GLY A 151 9.10 -2.76 6.26
C GLY A 151 9.11 -2.27 4.81
N GLU A 152 9.61 -3.12 3.92
CA GLU A 152 9.58 -2.84 2.48
C GLU A 152 8.13 -2.84 1.98
N CYS A 153 7.82 -1.81 1.20
CA CYS A 153 6.53 -1.63 0.56
C CYS A 153 6.76 -1.37 -0.93
N GLU A 154 5.86 -1.89 -1.75
CA GLU A 154 5.77 -1.52 -3.17
C GLU A 154 5.10 -0.16 -3.27
N ALA A 155 5.79 0.82 -3.85
CA ALA A 155 5.25 2.15 -4.09
C ALA A 155 4.91 2.34 -5.57
N LEU A 156 3.65 2.65 -5.86
CA LEU A 156 3.19 2.99 -7.20
C LEU A 156 2.15 4.12 -7.10
N ASP A 157 2.34 5.19 -7.85
CA ASP A 157 1.43 6.35 -7.91
C ASP A 157 1.04 6.91 -6.54
N GLY A 158 2.00 6.95 -5.61
CA GLY A 158 1.79 7.46 -4.25
C GLY A 158 1.03 6.52 -3.31
N LYS A 159 0.57 5.36 -3.78
CA LYS A 159 0.04 4.28 -2.95
C LYS A 159 1.17 3.37 -2.50
N VAL A 160 0.96 2.69 -1.37
CA VAL A 160 1.87 1.65 -0.89
C VAL A 160 1.11 0.34 -0.68
N ALA A 161 1.74 -0.76 -1.08
CA ALA A 161 1.22 -2.11 -0.94
C ALA A 161 2.29 -3.07 -0.41
N GLY A 162 1.89 -4.30 -0.09
CA GLY A 162 2.79 -5.38 0.30
C GLY A 162 2.56 -5.90 1.72
N ILE A 163 3.41 -6.86 2.10
CA ILE A 163 3.27 -7.57 3.39
C ILE A 163 3.41 -6.63 4.59
N ALA A 164 4.27 -5.61 4.48
CA ALA A 164 4.43 -4.59 5.52
C ALA A 164 3.09 -3.94 5.86
N VAL A 165 2.30 -3.53 4.85
CA VAL A 165 0.97 -2.94 5.02
C VAL A 165 0.03 -3.85 5.82
N SER A 166 0.03 -5.14 5.48
CA SER A 166 -0.76 -6.15 6.20
C SER A 166 -0.31 -6.29 7.65
N ILE A 167 0.99 -6.32 7.92
CA ILE A 167 1.54 -6.39 9.28
C ILE A 167 1.10 -5.17 10.10
N GLY A 168 1.26 -3.96 9.59
CA GLY A 168 0.84 -2.73 10.30
C GLY A 168 -0.64 -2.72 10.66
N ALA A 169 -1.51 -3.17 9.74
CA ALA A 169 -2.94 -3.27 10.00
C ALA A 169 -3.24 -4.29 11.12
N ARG A 170 -2.53 -5.41 11.17
CA ARG A 170 -2.69 -6.43 12.22
C ARG A 170 -2.14 -5.97 13.56
N VAL A 171 -1.02 -5.24 13.57
CA VAL A 171 -0.49 -4.60 14.79
C VAL A 171 -1.52 -3.62 15.35
N SER A 172 -2.11 -2.77 14.51
CA SER A 172 -3.15 -1.82 14.97
C SER A 172 -4.40 -2.53 15.49
N ALA A 173 -4.79 -3.65 14.90
CA ALA A 173 -5.96 -4.41 15.33
C ALA A 173 -5.76 -5.07 16.71
N LEU A 174 -4.52 -5.35 17.11
CA LEU A 174 -4.17 -5.92 18.42
C LEU A 174 -3.97 -4.85 19.51
N ALA A 175 -3.86 -3.57 19.14
CA ALA A 175 -3.69 -2.49 20.09
C ALA A 175 -4.98 -2.29 20.93
N ALA A 176 -4.81 -2.16 22.24
CA ALA A 176 -5.88 -1.84 23.17
C ALA A 176 -6.34 -0.37 23.01
N ALA A 177 -7.39 0.01 23.74
CA ALA A 177 -7.90 1.36 23.71
C ALA A 177 -6.87 2.37 24.24
N GLY A 178 -6.60 3.42 23.44
CA GLY A 178 -5.57 4.41 23.74
C GLY A 178 -4.14 3.88 23.62
N GLU A 179 -3.94 2.68 23.07
CA GLU A 179 -2.62 2.10 22.92
C GLU A 179 -1.98 2.49 21.58
N VAL A 180 -0.67 2.77 21.63
CA VAL A 180 0.20 2.86 20.45
C VAL A 180 1.06 1.61 20.45
N LEU A 181 0.69 0.62 19.64
CA LEU A 181 1.39 -0.65 19.53
C LEU A 181 2.32 -0.64 18.31
N VAL A 182 3.52 -1.21 18.46
CA VAL A 182 4.51 -1.28 17.39
C VAL A 182 5.13 -2.67 17.28
N SER A 183 5.57 -3.05 16.08
CA SER A 183 6.40 -4.24 15.91
C SER A 183 7.82 -4.05 16.45
N GLN A 184 8.50 -5.15 16.81
CA GLN A 184 9.95 -5.18 17.11
C GLN A 184 10.80 -4.35 16.15
N THR A 185 10.58 -4.46 14.83
CA THR A 185 11.33 -3.73 13.81
C THR A 185 11.31 -2.21 14.03
N VAL A 186 10.17 -1.65 14.44
CA VAL A 186 10.03 -0.22 14.71
C VAL A 186 10.85 0.16 15.95
N LYS A 187 10.76 -0.63 17.03
CA LYS A 187 11.51 -0.43 18.27
C LYS A 187 13.02 -0.43 18.02
N ASP A 188 13.51 -1.38 17.23
CA ASP A 188 14.94 -1.51 16.93
C ASP A 188 15.46 -0.33 16.10
N LEU A 189 14.67 0.14 15.13
CA LEU A 189 15.03 1.27 14.28
C LEU A 189 14.99 2.65 14.98
N VAL A 190 14.47 2.74 16.20
CA VAL A 190 14.44 3.98 16.99
C VAL A 190 15.33 3.93 18.22
N ALA A 191 16.29 3.01 18.28
CA ALA A 191 17.32 3.00 19.32
C ALA A 191 18.00 4.38 19.41
N GLY A 192 18.08 4.93 20.62
CA GLY A 192 18.64 6.26 20.87
C GLY A 192 17.69 7.44 20.66
N SER A 193 16.43 7.22 20.27
CA SER A 193 15.46 8.31 20.07
C SER A 193 14.83 8.87 21.36
N GLY A 194 15.12 8.24 22.50
CA GLY A 194 14.48 8.53 23.80
C GLY A 194 13.03 8.04 23.92
N ILE A 195 12.55 7.19 22.99
CA ILE A 195 11.22 6.58 23.09
C ILE A 195 11.33 5.30 23.92
N THR A 196 10.46 5.15 24.90
CA THR A 196 10.39 4.00 25.81
C THR A 196 9.26 3.06 25.41
N PHE A 197 9.48 1.76 25.67
CA PHE A 197 8.60 0.69 25.23
C PHE A 197 8.36 -0.34 26.34
N GLU A 198 7.16 -0.88 26.37
CA GLU A 198 6.77 -2.02 27.21
C GLU A 198 6.57 -3.24 26.32
N ASP A 199 7.16 -4.39 26.69
CA ASP A 199 7.01 -5.64 25.93
C ASP A 199 5.58 -6.18 26.07
N ARG A 200 4.91 -6.44 24.94
CA ARG A 200 3.56 -7.04 24.86
C ARG A 200 3.60 -8.50 24.42
N GLY A 201 4.79 -9.09 24.40
CA GLY A 201 5.01 -10.49 24.08
C GLY A 201 4.95 -10.79 22.58
N ILE A 202 4.99 -12.08 22.30
CA ILE A 202 4.96 -12.63 20.94
C ILE A 202 3.50 -12.87 20.52
N GLN A 203 3.18 -12.49 19.30
CA GLN A 203 1.87 -12.63 18.68
C GLN A 203 1.99 -13.32 17.32
N GLN A 204 0.96 -14.08 16.95
CA GLN A 204 0.80 -14.56 15.58
C GLN A 204 -0.18 -13.65 14.85
N LEU A 205 0.27 -13.07 13.74
CA LEU A 205 -0.55 -12.15 12.95
C LEU A 205 -1.26 -12.94 11.85
N LYS A 206 -2.60 -12.89 11.81
CA LYS A 206 -3.39 -13.63 10.82
C LYS A 206 -2.95 -13.31 9.39
N GLY A 207 -2.51 -14.35 8.67
CA GLY A 207 -2.08 -14.27 7.27
C GLY A 207 -0.65 -13.79 7.07
N VAL A 208 0.12 -13.60 8.14
CA VAL A 208 1.54 -13.25 8.08
C VAL A 208 2.34 -14.40 8.68
N PRO A 209 3.30 -14.99 7.94
CA PRO A 209 4.18 -16.02 8.48
C PRO A 209 5.02 -15.53 9.66
N GLY A 210 5.35 -16.46 10.56
CA GLY A 210 6.29 -16.22 11.67
C GLY A 210 5.65 -15.66 12.94
N GLU A 211 6.51 -15.45 13.93
CA GLU A 211 6.17 -14.93 15.25
C GLU A 211 6.61 -13.48 15.37
N TRP A 212 5.72 -12.63 15.89
CA TRP A 212 5.90 -11.18 15.91
C TRP A 212 5.87 -10.66 17.33
N ARG A 213 7.01 -10.18 17.83
CA ARG A 213 7.05 -9.50 19.13
C ARG A 213 6.58 -8.06 18.98
N LEU A 214 5.65 -7.66 19.84
CA LEU A 214 5.03 -6.33 19.82
C LEU A 214 5.35 -5.56 21.09
N TYR A 215 5.29 -4.23 20.98
CA TYR A 215 5.63 -3.31 22.05
C TYR A 215 4.61 -2.18 22.13
N SER A 216 4.20 -1.84 23.35
CA SER A 216 3.44 -0.62 23.62
C SER A 216 4.40 0.55 23.81
N VAL A 217 4.13 1.69 23.19
CA VAL A 217 4.87 2.93 23.48
C VAL A 217 4.42 3.46 24.83
N ALA A 218 5.34 3.57 25.78
CA ALA A 218 5.04 4.07 27.11
C ALA A 218 4.66 5.56 27.05
N ALA A 219 3.79 6.00 27.97
CA ALA A 219 3.51 7.42 28.13
C ALA A 219 4.79 8.13 28.61
N ALA A 220 5.16 9.21 27.92
CA ALA A 220 6.21 10.12 28.37
C ALA A 220 5.67 11.06 29.46
#